data_AF-A0A7S1JPQ2-F1
#
_entry.id   AF-A0A7S1JPQ2-F1
#
_cell.length_a   1.000
_cell.length_b   1.000
_cell.length_c   1.000
_cell.angle_alpha   90.00
_cell.angle_beta   90.00
_cell.angle_gamma   90.00
#
_symmetry.space_group_name_H-M   'P 1'
#
loop_
_entity.id
_entity.type
_entity.pdbx_description
1 polymer ?
#
loop_
_entity_poly.entity_id
_entity_poly.type
_entity_poly.pdbx_seq_one_letter_code
_entity_poly.pdbx_strand_id
1 'polypeptide(L)'
;DAGGGAEGEGGGNDSVEEAFRQIDECMSSYRRVLEALRAKKRRMEGFLTAMRPFVKGDSSDEDIELMTLSVSDEDVSVLRRTIALCGPDHVLVKRFDRTQWPDQEVRQTSLRLLQLVVDFARRFAMPSGRFVHPPVVAPAEKAIFAVEL
;
A
#
# COMPACT_ATOMS: atom_id res chain seq x y z
N ASP A 1 -12.81 -54.79 71.37
CA ASP A 1 -11.85 -53.94 70.66
C ASP A 1 -12.59 -53.31 69.49
N ALA A 2 -12.78 -52.00 69.54
CA ALA A 2 -13.55 -51.23 68.56
C ALA A 2 -12.68 -50.05 68.13
N GLY A 3 -12.42 -49.96 66.84
CA GLY A 3 -11.64 -48.88 66.24
C GLY A 3 -11.74 -48.95 64.73
N GLY A 4 -12.74 -48.26 64.18
CA GLY A 4 -12.84 -48.01 62.75
C GLY A 4 -11.88 -46.91 62.30
N GLY A 5 -11.72 -46.79 60.98
CA GLY A 5 -11.02 -45.69 60.34
C GLY A 5 -10.93 -45.94 58.84
N ALA A 6 -11.88 -45.40 58.10
CA ALA A 6 -11.87 -45.34 56.65
C ALA A 6 -11.18 -44.05 56.20
N GLU A 7 -10.15 -44.13 55.37
CA GLU A 7 -9.63 -43.07 54.49
C GLU A 7 -9.00 -43.82 53.30
N GLY A 8 -9.30 -43.62 52.03
CA GLY A 8 -9.78 -42.44 51.33
C GLY A 8 -8.69 -41.98 50.35
N GLU A 9 -8.41 -42.74 49.29
CA GLU A 9 -7.49 -42.30 48.22
C GLU A 9 -8.24 -42.13 46.89
N GLY A 10 -9.01 -41.05 46.81
CA GLY A 10 -9.49 -40.48 45.56
C GLY A 10 -8.42 -39.57 44.95
N GLY A 11 -7.38 -40.16 44.33
CA GLY A 11 -6.26 -39.39 43.74
C GLY A 11 -6.26 -39.30 42.21
N GLY A 12 -7.20 -39.95 41.53
CA GLY A 12 -7.18 -40.10 40.06
C GLY A 12 -7.87 -38.99 39.27
N ASN A 13 -8.85 -38.30 39.85
CA ASN A 13 -9.71 -37.38 39.10
C ASN A 13 -9.07 -35.99 38.94
N ASP A 14 -8.45 -35.46 39.99
CA ASP A 14 -7.79 -34.14 40.00
C ASP A 14 -6.65 -34.06 38.98
N SER A 15 -5.89 -35.14 38.79
CA SER A 15 -4.77 -35.20 37.83
C SER A 15 -5.26 -35.15 36.38
N VAL A 16 -6.38 -35.81 36.07
CA VAL A 16 -6.97 -35.81 34.74
C VAL A 16 -7.63 -34.45 34.44
N GLU A 17 -8.31 -33.87 35.41
CA GLU A 17 -8.94 -32.55 35.28
C GLU A 17 -7.90 -31.43 35.11
N GLU A 18 -6.77 -31.50 35.82
CA GLU A 18 -5.60 -30.64 35.64
C GLU A 18 -4.99 -30.78 34.23
N ALA A 19 -4.88 -32.01 33.72
CA ALA A 19 -4.38 -32.27 32.37
C ALA A 19 -5.31 -31.68 31.29
N PHE A 20 -6.64 -31.82 31.45
CA PHE A 20 -7.60 -31.20 30.54
C PHE A 20 -7.52 -29.67 30.59
N ARG A 21 -7.35 -29.08 31.77
CA ARG A 21 -7.15 -27.64 31.93
C ARG A 21 -5.89 -27.15 31.19
N GLN A 22 -4.78 -27.87 31.31
CA GLN A 22 -3.54 -27.54 30.60
C GLN A 22 -3.70 -27.66 29.08
N ILE A 23 -4.45 -28.67 28.60
CA ILE A 23 -4.78 -28.81 27.18
C ILE A 23 -5.61 -27.62 26.71
N ASP A 24 -6.64 -27.21 27.46
CA ASP A 24 -7.50 -26.08 27.10
C ASP A 24 -6.75 -24.74 27.10
N GLU A 25 -5.84 -24.53 28.05
CA GLU A 25 -4.96 -23.36 28.07
C GLU A 25 -4.02 -23.34 26.86
N CYS A 26 -3.42 -24.48 26.53
CA CYS A 26 -2.56 -24.66 25.38
C CYS A 26 -3.33 -24.37 24.06
N MET A 27 -4.52 -24.96 23.90
CA MET A 27 -5.39 -24.74 22.75
C MET A 27 -5.83 -23.28 22.63
N SER A 28 -6.11 -22.62 23.75
CA SER A 28 -6.45 -21.19 23.79
C SER A 28 -5.28 -20.31 23.36
N SER A 29 -4.05 -20.66 23.77
CA SER A 29 -2.83 -19.99 23.30
C SER A 29 -2.66 -20.10 21.79
N TYR A 30 -2.82 -21.31 21.22
CA TYR A 30 -2.74 -21.50 19.78
C TYR A 30 -3.81 -20.72 19.01
N ARG A 31 -5.05 -20.65 19.52
CA ARG A 31 -6.10 -19.81 18.91
C ARG A 31 -5.70 -18.34 18.87
N ARG A 32 -5.15 -17.79 19.96
CA ARG A 32 -4.67 -16.41 20.01
C ARG A 32 -3.55 -16.14 19.00
N VAL A 33 -2.59 -17.06 18.89
CA VAL A 33 -1.50 -16.96 17.91
C VAL A 33 -2.05 -16.98 16.48
N LEU A 34 -3.00 -17.86 16.19
CA LEU A 34 -3.64 -17.95 14.88
C LEU A 34 -4.39 -16.65 14.53
N GLU A 35 -5.10 -16.07 15.48
CA GLU A 35 -5.79 -14.79 15.29
C GLU A 35 -4.81 -13.64 15.02
N ALA A 36 -3.70 -13.58 15.76
CA ALA A 36 -2.65 -12.60 15.55
C ALA A 36 -2.00 -12.74 14.16
N LEU A 37 -1.74 -13.97 13.71
CA LEU A 37 -1.22 -14.25 12.37
C LEU A 37 -2.23 -13.84 11.29
N ARG A 38 -3.52 -14.13 11.45
CA ARG A 38 -4.58 -13.68 10.54
C ARG A 38 -4.67 -12.16 10.48
N ALA A 39 -4.54 -11.47 11.61
CA ALA A 39 -4.51 -10.02 11.66
C ALA A 39 -3.27 -9.45 10.94
N LYS A 40 -2.11 -10.07 11.13
CA LYS A 40 -0.87 -9.68 10.42
C LYS A 40 -0.99 -9.90 8.91
N LYS A 41 -1.56 -11.04 8.48
CA LYS A 41 -1.86 -11.31 7.06
C LYS A 41 -2.73 -10.23 6.46
N ARG A 42 -3.85 -9.88 7.12
CA ARG A 42 -4.76 -8.80 6.67
C ARG A 42 -4.04 -7.44 6.55
N ARG A 43 -3.16 -7.11 7.50
CA ARG A 43 -2.35 -5.87 7.42
C ARG A 43 -1.37 -5.89 6.24
N MET A 44 -0.72 -7.02 5.99
CA MET A 44 0.18 -7.19 4.85
C MET A 44 -0.55 -7.09 3.52
N GLU A 45 -1.72 -7.74 3.40
CA GLU A 45 -2.59 -7.63 2.22
C GLU A 45 -3.01 -6.18 1.98
N GLY A 46 -3.48 -5.48 3.02
CA GLY A 46 -3.84 -4.06 2.92
C GLY A 46 -2.67 -3.18 2.49
N PHE A 47 -1.46 -3.44 3.00
CA PHE A 47 -0.25 -2.75 2.57
C PHE A 47 0.08 -3.02 1.10
N LEU A 48 0.04 -4.29 0.67
CA LEU A 48 0.32 -4.65 -0.73
C LEU A 48 -0.70 -4.03 -1.69
N THR A 49 -1.99 -4.02 -1.33
CA THR A 49 -3.03 -3.33 -2.08
C THR A 49 -2.76 -1.84 -2.19
N ALA A 50 -2.40 -1.19 -1.08
CA ALA A 50 -2.05 0.23 -1.05
C ALA A 50 -0.79 0.56 -1.88
N MET A 51 0.17 -0.38 -1.95
CA MET A 51 1.41 -0.20 -2.72
C MET A 51 1.28 -0.58 -4.19
N ARG A 52 0.20 -1.27 -4.59
CA ARG A 52 -0.03 -1.74 -5.97
C ARG A 52 0.13 -0.65 -7.04
N PRO A 53 -0.32 0.61 -6.84
CA PRO A 53 -0.09 1.70 -7.80
C PRO A 53 1.39 2.07 -8.03
N PHE A 54 2.25 1.81 -7.05
CA PHE A 54 3.65 2.23 -7.05
C PHE A 54 4.62 1.11 -7.44
N VAL A 55 4.19 -0.15 -7.30
CA VAL A 55 4.97 -1.33 -7.70
C VAL A 55 4.70 -1.64 -9.17
N LYS A 56 5.73 -2.06 -9.92
CA LYS A 56 5.58 -2.51 -11.30
C LYS A 56 4.64 -3.74 -11.32
N GLY A 57 3.51 -3.65 -12.03
CA GLY A 57 2.59 -4.78 -12.20
C GLY A 57 3.20 -5.92 -13.03
N ASP A 58 2.65 -7.13 -12.91
CA ASP A 58 3.20 -8.33 -13.55
C ASP A 58 3.09 -8.36 -15.08
N SER A 59 2.18 -7.62 -15.72
CA SER A 59 2.15 -7.50 -17.18
C SER A 59 1.15 -6.45 -17.67
N SER A 60 1.65 -5.34 -18.21
CA SER A 60 1.29 -4.84 -19.55
C SER A 60 2.32 -3.78 -19.94
N ASP A 61 2.68 -3.73 -21.22
CA ASP A 61 3.54 -2.65 -21.76
C ASP A 61 2.85 -1.27 -21.58
N GLU A 62 1.52 -1.27 -21.48
CA GLU A 62 0.66 -0.10 -21.25
C GLU A 62 0.90 0.59 -19.90
N ASP A 63 1.36 -0.13 -18.87
CA ASP A 63 1.67 0.48 -17.56
C ASP A 63 2.98 1.30 -17.59
N ILE A 64 3.84 1.03 -18.58
CA ILE A 64 5.12 1.72 -18.80
C ILE A 64 5.00 2.75 -19.93
N GLU A 65 3.86 2.78 -20.63
CA GLU A 65 3.59 3.74 -21.70
C GLU A 65 3.83 5.18 -21.22
N LEU A 66 4.75 5.86 -21.91
CA LEU A 66 5.06 7.26 -21.68
C LEU A 66 4.13 8.11 -22.53
N MET A 67 3.32 8.92 -21.88
CA MET A 67 2.41 9.87 -22.52
C MET A 67 3.03 11.26 -22.44
N THR A 68 3.08 11.98 -23.56
CA THR A 68 3.75 13.28 -23.66
C THR A 68 2.81 14.34 -24.20
N LEU A 69 2.80 15.48 -23.53
CA LEU A 69 2.01 16.67 -23.83
C LEU A 69 2.94 17.88 -23.92
N SER A 70 2.86 18.67 -24.99
CA SER A 70 3.65 19.89 -25.15
C SER A 70 2.93 21.09 -24.53
N VAL A 71 3.61 21.85 -23.69
CA VAL A 71 3.06 22.98 -22.93
C VAL A 71 4.01 24.17 -23.10
N SER A 72 3.56 25.21 -23.82
CA SER A 72 4.39 26.39 -24.09
C SER A 72 5.79 26.03 -24.62
N ASP A 73 5.83 25.17 -25.66
CA ASP A 73 7.05 24.66 -26.31
C ASP A 73 7.93 23.70 -25.46
N GLU A 74 7.46 23.30 -24.27
CA GLU A 74 8.13 22.30 -23.42
C GLU A 74 7.35 20.99 -23.32
N ASP A 75 8.03 19.86 -23.43
CA ASP A 75 7.39 18.54 -23.34
C ASP A 75 7.26 18.05 -21.90
N VAL A 76 6.02 17.80 -21.48
CA VAL A 76 5.69 17.17 -20.20
C VAL A 76 5.34 15.72 -20.44
N SER A 77 6.16 14.82 -19.90
CA SER A 77 5.97 13.38 -20.03
C SER A 77 5.58 12.73 -18.69
N VAL A 78 4.60 11.83 -18.75
CA VAL A 78 4.10 11.07 -17.60
C VAL A 78 3.90 9.61 -17.97
N LEU A 79 4.11 8.70 -17.03
CA LEU A 79 3.71 7.31 -17.24
C LEU A 79 2.19 7.21 -17.17
N ARG A 80 1.57 6.47 -18.08
CA ARG A 80 0.12 6.24 -18.13
C ARG A 80 -0.44 5.81 -16.78
N ARG A 81 0.24 4.87 -16.10
CA ARG A 81 -0.12 4.43 -14.74
C ARG A 81 -0.22 5.56 -13.70
N THR A 82 0.51 6.67 -13.89
CA THR A 82 0.52 7.80 -12.95
C THR A 82 -0.80 8.56 -12.98
N ILE A 83 -1.30 8.84 -14.18
CA ILE A 83 -2.52 9.62 -14.37
C ILE A 83 -3.77 8.75 -14.36
N ALA A 84 -3.66 7.46 -14.71
CA ALA A 84 -4.75 6.50 -14.66
C ALA A 84 -5.40 6.39 -13.26
N LEU A 85 -4.65 6.74 -12.20
CA LEU A 85 -5.13 6.78 -10.81
C LEU A 85 -6.21 7.84 -10.58
N CYS A 86 -6.34 8.82 -11.46
CA CYS A 86 -7.44 9.79 -11.43
C CYS A 86 -8.77 9.19 -11.92
N GLY A 87 -8.74 7.99 -12.50
CA GLY A 87 -9.87 7.33 -13.17
C GLY A 87 -9.91 7.61 -14.67
N PRO A 88 -10.48 6.68 -15.47
CA PRO A 88 -10.46 6.75 -16.94
C PRO A 88 -11.18 7.98 -17.50
N ASP A 89 -12.16 8.51 -16.76
CA ASP A 89 -12.94 9.67 -17.18
C ASP A 89 -12.32 11.02 -16.82
N HIS A 90 -11.21 11.03 -16.09
CA HIS A 90 -10.59 12.26 -15.62
C HIS A 90 -9.99 13.08 -16.77
N VAL A 91 -10.15 14.40 -16.71
CA VAL A 91 -9.70 15.33 -17.77
C VAL A 91 -8.22 15.18 -18.07
N LEU A 92 -7.37 14.95 -17.05
CA LEU A 92 -5.94 14.70 -17.25
C LEU A 92 -5.68 13.41 -18.04
N VAL A 93 -6.41 12.33 -17.77
CA VAL A 93 -6.23 11.06 -18.50
C VAL A 93 -6.58 11.25 -19.97
N LYS A 94 -7.72 11.89 -20.24
CA LYS A 94 -8.16 12.20 -21.60
C LYS A 94 -7.21 13.15 -22.32
N ARG A 95 -6.62 14.11 -21.61
CA ARG A 95 -5.71 15.11 -22.20
C ARG A 95 -4.41 14.49 -22.71
N PHE A 96 -3.84 13.55 -21.95
CA PHE A 96 -2.62 12.85 -22.36
C PHE A 96 -2.88 11.75 -23.40
N ASP A 97 -4.13 11.29 -23.55
CA ASP A 97 -4.53 10.29 -24.54
C ASP A 97 -4.71 10.90 -25.93
N ARG A 98 -3.81 10.56 -26.87
CA ARG A 98 -3.85 11.05 -28.26
C ARG A 98 -5.08 10.59 -29.03
N THR A 99 -5.69 9.48 -28.66
CA THR A 99 -6.90 8.97 -29.34
C THR A 99 -8.14 9.78 -28.98
N GLN A 100 -8.19 10.26 -27.74
CA GLN A 100 -9.29 11.08 -27.23
C GLN A 100 -9.05 12.58 -27.45
N TRP A 101 -7.78 13.00 -27.46
CA TRP A 101 -7.38 14.39 -27.66
C TRP A 101 -6.19 14.48 -28.63
N PRO A 102 -6.44 14.59 -29.94
CA PRO A 102 -5.37 14.57 -30.94
C PRO A 102 -4.40 15.75 -30.83
N ASP A 103 -4.91 16.91 -30.42
CA ASP A 103 -4.12 18.10 -30.18
C ASP A 103 -3.41 18.00 -28.83
N GLN A 104 -2.10 17.75 -28.86
CA GLN A 104 -1.24 17.60 -27.69
C GLN A 104 -0.54 18.90 -27.30
N GLU A 105 -0.97 20.05 -27.83
CA GLU A 105 -0.38 21.35 -27.53
C GLU A 105 -1.25 22.14 -26.54
N VAL A 106 -0.70 22.51 -25.38
CA VAL A 106 -1.37 23.35 -24.37
C VAL A 106 -0.84 24.77 -24.44
N ARG A 107 -1.67 25.70 -24.90
CA ARG A 107 -1.32 27.13 -25.00
C ARG A 107 -1.88 28.00 -23.88
N GLN A 108 -2.79 27.47 -23.06
CA GLN A 108 -3.57 28.25 -22.08
C GLN A 108 -3.18 28.02 -20.62
N THR A 109 -2.27 27.09 -20.34
CA THR A 109 -1.84 26.74 -18.98
C THR A 109 -0.34 26.87 -18.88
N SER A 110 0.14 27.53 -17.82
CA SER A 110 1.57 27.57 -17.50
C SER A 110 2.09 26.18 -17.15
N LEU A 111 3.30 25.85 -17.58
CA LEU A 111 4.00 24.60 -17.24
C LEU A 111 3.95 24.28 -15.74
N ARG A 112 4.22 25.28 -14.89
CA ARG A 112 4.25 25.14 -13.43
C ARG A 112 2.92 24.67 -12.84
N LEU A 113 1.80 25.17 -13.37
CA LEU A 113 0.47 24.76 -12.93
C LEU A 113 0.19 23.30 -13.34
N LEU A 114 0.59 22.89 -14.54
CA LEU A 114 0.42 21.51 -14.98
C LEU A 114 1.27 20.55 -14.13
N GLN A 115 2.52 20.91 -13.85
CA GLN A 115 3.39 20.13 -12.96
C GLN A 115 2.75 19.95 -11.59
N LEU A 116 2.19 21.00 -10.98
CA LEU A 116 1.49 20.91 -9.70
C LEU A 116 0.28 19.97 -9.76
N VAL A 117 -0.48 20.00 -10.86
CA VAL A 117 -1.66 19.15 -11.05
C VAL A 117 -1.26 17.68 -11.26
N VAL A 118 -0.20 17.42 -12.02
CA VAL A 118 0.36 16.07 -12.18
C VAL A 118 0.94 15.55 -10.86
N ASP A 119 1.63 16.40 -10.10
CA ASP A 119 2.14 16.04 -8.78
C ASP A 119 1.02 15.82 -7.77
N PHE A 120 -0.07 16.58 -7.87
CA PHE A 120 -1.28 16.30 -7.12
C PHE A 120 -1.86 14.92 -7.48
N ALA A 121 -1.97 14.59 -8.76
CA ALA A 121 -2.43 13.27 -9.22
C ALA A 121 -1.52 12.14 -8.68
N ARG A 122 -0.19 12.31 -8.72
CA ARG A 122 0.78 11.39 -8.10
C ARG A 122 0.50 11.20 -6.60
N ARG A 123 0.19 12.27 -5.88
CA ARG A 123 -0.09 12.25 -4.44
C ARG A 123 -1.48 11.74 -4.11
N PHE A 124 -2.46 11.89 -5.00
CA PHE A 124 -3.82 11.38 -4.82
C PHE A 124 -3.86 9.86 -4.69
N ALA A 125 -2.90 9.17 -5.31
CA ALA A 125 -2.71 7.72 -5.16
C ALA A 125 -2.16 7.28 -3.80
N MET A 126 -1.78 8.21 -2.91
CA MET A 126 -1.28 7.88 -1.60
C MET A 126 -2.43 7.53 -0.64
N PRO A 127 -2.28 6.46 0.17
CA PRO A 127 -3.21 6.17 1.24
C PRO A 127 -3.39 7.36 2.18
N SER A 128 -4.64 7.65 2.57
CA SER A 128 -4.99 8.75 3.47
C SER A 128 -4.12 8.74 4.73
N GLY A 129 -3.56 9.90 5.08
CA GLY A 129 -2.74 10.06 6.29
C GLY A 129 -1.24 9.78 6.12
N ARG A 130 -0.72 9.61 4.89
CA ARG A 130 0.72 9.52 4.63
C ARG A 130 1.25 10.74 3.88
N PHE A 131 2.20 11.43 4.51
CA PHE A 131 2.94 12.55 3.92
C PHE A 131 4.14 12.01 3.16
N VAL A 132 4.22 12.26 1.85
CA VAL A 132 5.44 11.99 1.08
C VAL A 132 6.31 13.23 1.21
N HIS A 133 7.42 13.11 1.92
CA HIS A 133 8.44 14.14 1.90
C HIS A 133 8.99 14.27 0.47
N PRO A 134 9.27 15.50 -0.01
CA PRO A 134 10.01 15.68 -1.25
C PRO A 134 11.24 14.78 -1.25
N PRO A 135 11.59 14.15 -2.39
CA PRO A 135 12.77 13.29 -2.45
C PRO A 135 13.97 14.05 -1.88
N VAL A 136 14.50 13.55 -0.78
CA VAL A 136 15.68 14.13 -0.14
C VAL A 136 16.86 13.65 -0.96
N VAL A 137 17.27 14.47 -1.92
CA VAL A 137 18.50 14.23 -2.67
C VAL A 137 19.65 14.30 -1.68
N ALA A 138 20.41 13.21 -1.55
CA ALA A 138 21.60 13.19 -0.73
C ALA A 138 22.53 14.34 -1.17
N PRO A 139 23.26 15.01 -0.26
CA PRO A 139 24.08 16.16 -0.63
C PRO A 139 25.02 15.93 -1.82
N ALA A 140 25.53 14.71 -1.99
CA ALA A 140 26.38 14.29 -3.10
C ALA A 140 25.66 14.19 -4.45
N GLU A 141 24.35 13.95 -4.45
CA GLU A 141 23.53 13.76 -5.65
C GLU A 141 22.88 15.06 -6.12
N LYS A 142 22.95 16.14 -5.32
CA LYS A 142 22.38 17.45 -5.67
C LYS A 142 22.97 18.06 -6.93
N ALA A 143 24.23 17.75 -7.24
CA ALA A 143 24.88 18.20 -8.47
C ALA A 143 24.26 17.60 -9.74
N ILE A 144 23.62 16.43 -9.64
CA ILE A 144 22.97 15.75 -10.78
C ILE A 144 21.62 16.39 -11.11
N PHE A 145 20.93 16.94 -10.10
CA PHE A 145 19.63 17.58 -10.23
C PHE A 145 19.69 19.11 -10.23
N ALA A 146 20.89 19.69 -10.19
CA ALA A 146 21.12 21.13 -10.35
C ALA A 146 20.99 21.51 -11.82
N VAL A 147 19.78 21.41 -12.36
CA VAL A 147 19.37 22.21 -13.51
C VAL A 147 18.74 23.46 -12.93
N GLU A 148 19.33 24.62 -13.24
CA GLU A 148 18.80 25.93 -12.84
C GLU A 148 17.35 26.06 -13.34
N LEU A 149 16.43 26.40 -12.42
CA LEU A 149 15.09 26.89 -12.72
C LEU A 149 15.14 28.40 -12.98
#